data_AF-A0A392SPD0-F1
#
_entry.id   AF-A0A392SPD0-F1
#
_cell.length_a   1.000
_cell.length_b   1.000
_cell.length_c   1.000
_cell.angle_alpha   90.00
_cell.angle_beta   90.00
_cell.angle_gamma   90.00
#
_symmetry.space_group_name_H-M   'P 1'
#
loop_
_entity.id
_entity.type
_entity.pdbx_description
1 polymer ?
#
loop_
_entity_poly.entity_id
_entity_poly.type
_entity_poly.pdbx_seq_one_letter_code
_entity_poly.pdbx_strand_id
1 'polypeptide(L)'
;MKRYLLERGLRPRSEFARVVGIEKPHSLDELFAKAQAYIQYDEREMADAIRHSRPEDNLPPRESNPPPQESSHKGGDIKKNDRTREPRGPPSQFTN
;
A
#
# COMPACT_ATOMS: atom_id res chain seq x y z
N MET A 1 30.61 9.77 -2.02
CA MET A 1 29.56 10.01 -3.05
C MET A 1 28.81 11.34 -2.92
N LYS A 2 28.39 11.77 -1.72
CA LYS A 2 27.60 13.02 -1.55
C LYS A 2 28.22 14.28 -2.17
N ARG A 3 29.55 14.50 -2.02
CA ARG A 3 30.26 15.66 -2.63
C ARG A 3 30.15 15.68 -4.16
N TYR A 4 30.32 14.53 -4.82
CA TYR A 4 30.22 14.44 -6.28
C TYR A 4 28.82 14.82 -6.79
N LEU A 5 27.76 14.38 -6.12
CA LEU A 5 26.39 14.71 -6.51
C LEU A 5 26.13 16.21 -6.38
N LEU A 6 26.56 16.85 -5.29
CA LEU A 6 26.37 18.28 -5.10
C LEU A 6 27.21 19.13 -6.07
N GLU A 7 28.45 18.73 -6.32
CA GLU A 7 29.39 19.51 -7.15
C GLU A 7 29.21 19.26 -8.65
N ARG A 8 28.69 18.11 -9.07
CA ARG A 8 28.63 17.71 -10.49
C ARG A 8 27.34 17.02 -10.89
N GLY A 9 26.84 16.08 -10.09
CA GLY A 9 25.72 15.21 -10.48
C GLY A 9 24.34 15.87 -10.49
N LEU A 10 24.08 16.84 -9.62
CA LEU A 10 22.80 17.55 -9.54
C LEU A 10 22.83 18.90 -10.25
N ARG A 11 23.94 19.23 -10.93
CA ARG A 11 24.02 20.44 -11.74
C ARG A 11 23.05 20.33 -12.92
N PRO A 12 22.38 21.43 -13.31
CA PRO A 12 21.54 21.46 -14.50
C PRO A 12 22.30 20.94 -15.72
N ARG A 13 21.64 20.10 -16.54
CA ARG A 13 22.17 19.48 -17.77
C ARG A 13 23.27 18.44 -17.59
N SER A 14 23.64 18.09 -16.36
CA SER A 14 24.57 16.98 -16.12
C SER A 14 23.97 15.65 -16.60
N GLU A 15 24.82 14.73 -17.05
CA GLU A 15 24.39 13.39 -17.48
C GLU A 15 23.62 12.68 -16.36
N PHE A 16 24.09 12.79 -15.11
CA PHE A 16 23.41 12.20 -13.97
C PHE A 16 21.99 12.76 -13.81
N ALA A 17 21.84 14.08 -13.70
CA ALA A 17 20.52 14.72 -13.56
C ALA A 17 19.57 14.35 -14.71
N ARG A 18 20.09 14.17 -15.92
CA ARG A 18 19.31 13.74 -17.09
C ARG A 18 18.86 12.28 -16.97
N VAL A 19 19.77 11.37 -16.64
CA VAL A 19 19.49 9.93 -16.45
C VAL A 19 18.50 9.70 -15.30
N VAL A 20 18.62 10.44 -14.20
CA VAL A 20 17.71 10.32 -13.05
C VAL A 20 16.47 11.23 -13.16
N GLY A 21 16.28 11.94 -14.28
CA GLY A 21 15.07 12.71 -14.54
C GLY A 21 14.87 13.97 -13.68
N ILE A 22 15.93 14.48 -13.04
CA ILE A 22 15.90 15.70 -12.20
C ILE A 22 15.93 16.99 -13.07
N GLU A 23 16.09 16.87 -14.38
CA GLU A 23 16.07 18.01 -15.30
C GLU A 23 14.70 18.70 -15.34
N LYS A 24 14.73 20.03 -15.53
CA LYS A 24 13.55 20.87 -15.66
C LYS A 24 12.72 20.40 -16.88
N PRO A 25 11.41 20.16 -16.73
CA PRO A 25 10.57 19.77 -17.85
C PRO A 25 10.53 20.88 -18.91
N HIS A 26 10.51 20.46 -20.17
CA HIS A 26 10.49 21.35 -21.33
C HIS A 26 9.08 21.83 -21.68
N SER A 27 8.04 21.11 -21.24
CA SER A 27 6.63 21.48 -21.43
C SER A 27 5.80 21.25 -20.16
N LEU A 28 4.60 21.84 -20.12
CA LEU A 28 3.64 21.60 -19.04
C LEU A 28 3.13 20.16 -19.04
N ASP A 29 2.92 19.56 -20.21
CA ASP A 29 2.49 18.17 -20.31
C ASP A 29 3.53 17.20 -19.72
N GLU A 30 4.82 17.46 -19.97
CA GLU A 30 5.91 16.68 -19.37
C GLU A 30 5.93 16.83 -17.85
N LEU A 31 5.68 18.04 -17.34
CA LEU A 31 5.57 18.28 -15.91
C LEU A 31 4.40 17.51 -15.31
N PHE A 32 3.21 17.53 -15.93
CA PHE A 32 2.05 16.82 -15.44
C PHE A 32 2.25 15.30 -15.47
N ALA A 33 2.86 14.75 -16.52
CA ALA A 33 3.17 13.32 -16.60
C ALA A 33 4.13 12.89 -15.48
N LYS A 34 5.20 13.67 -15.23
CA LYS A 34 6.14 13.42 -14.12
C LYS A 34 5.47 13.53 -12.75
N ALA A 35 4.64 14.56 -12.55
CA ALA A 35 3.91 14.76 -11.30
C ALA A 35 2.94 13.60 -11.02
N GLN A 36 2.19 13.17 -12.03
CA GLN A 36 1.26 12.05 -11.90
C GLN A 36 2.00 10.74 -11.58
N ALA A 37 3.14 10.48 -12.22
CA ALA A 37 3.96 9.32 -11.92
C ALA A 37 4.51 9.35 -10.48
N TYR A 38 4.94 10.53 -10.00
CA TYR A 38 5.41 10.72 -8.64
C TYR A 38 4.30 10.46 -7.60
N ILE A 39 3.10 11.01 -7.80
CA ILE A 39 1.96 10.80 -6.91
C ILE A 39 1.66 9.30 -6.78
N GLN A 40 1.60 8.58 -7.90
CA GLN A 40 1.36 7.13 -7.88
C GLN A 40 2.45 6.35 -7.16
N TYR A 41 3.71 6.77 -7.29
CA TYR A 41 4.82 6.15 -6.56
C TYR A 41 4.66 6.36 -5.05
N ASP A 42 4.39 7.60 -4.62
CA ASP A 42 4.23 7.94 -3.21
C ASP A 42 3.03 7.22 -2.59
N GLU A 43 1.90 7.15 -3.30
CA GLU A 43 0.73 6.36 -2.89
C GLU A 43 1.05 4.87 -2.70
N ARG A 44 1.88 4.28 -3.57
CA ARG A 44 2.31 2.88 -3.45
C ARG A 44 3.23 2.67 -2.25
N GLU A 45 4.25 3.52 -2.09
CA GLU A 45 5.16 3.47 -0.94
C GLU A 45 4.39 3.60 0.37
N MET A 46 3.41 4.51 0.44
CA MET A 46 2.54 4.67 1.62
C MET A 46 1.68 3.42 1.86
N ALA A 47 1.09 2.85 0.81
CA ALA A 47 0.30 1.62 0.94
C ALA A 47 1.14 0.44 1.41
N ASP A 48 2.37 0.30 0.90
CA ASP A 48 3.29 -0.77 1.31
C ASP A 48 3.79 -0.55 2.74
N ALA A 49 4.10 0.70 3.13
CA ALA A 49 4.41 1.03 4.52
C ALA A 49 3.26 0.67 5.47
N ILE A 50 2.00 0.90 5.10
CA ILE A 50 0.82 0.50 5.89
C ILE A 50 0.70 -1.03 6.00
N ARG A 51 0.91 -1.75 4.89
CA ARG A 51 0.88 -3.22 4.88
C ARG A 51 1.94 -3.84 5.79
N HIS A 52 3.14 -3.26 5.78
CA HIS A 52 4.28 -3.78 6.54
C HIS A 52 4.39 -3.22 7.97
N SER A 53 3.68 -2.14 8.29
CA SER A 53 3.64 -1.57 9.66
C SER A 53 2.59 -2.22 10.56
N ARG A 54 1.69 -3.05 10.01
CA ARG A 54 0.79 -3.84 10.85
C ARG A 54 1.62 -4.91 11.57
N PRO A 55 1.61 -4.97 12.91
CA PRO A 55 2.20 -6.09 13.61
C PRO A 55 1.50 -7.36 13.13
N GLU A 56 2.30 -8.37 12.80
CA GLU A 56 1.91 -9.76 12.57
C GLU A 56 1.27 -10.36 13.84
N ASP A 57 0.18 -9.77 14.35
CA ASP A 57 -0.60 -10.34 15.46
C ASP A 57 -1.58 -11.41 14.97
N ASN A 58 -1.49 -11.82 13.69
CA ASN A 58 -2.29 -12.93 13.14
C ASN A 58 -1.51 -13.76 12.13
N LEU A 59 -0.29 -14.20 12.46
CA LEU A 59 0.19 -15.46 11.91
C LEU A 59 -0.46 -16.57 12.74
N PRO A 60 -1.27 -17.48 12.16
CA PRO A 60 -1.46 -18.77 12.82
C PRO A 60 -0.05 -19.39 12.94
N PRO A 61 0.30 -20.00 14.08
CA PRO A 61 1.61 -20.61 14.25
C PRO A 61 1.87 -21.53 13.05
N ARG A 62 2.99 -21.27 12.36
CA ARG A 62 3.52 -22.18 11.35
C ARG A 62 3.98 -23.44 12.09
N GLU A 63 3.03 -24.29 12.46
CA GLU A 63 3.31 -25.62 12.99
C GLU A 63 3.90 -26.43 11.85
N SER A 64 5.18 -26.73 12.00
CA SER A 64 5.86 -27.80 11.30
C SER A 64 5.08 -29.10 11.50
N ASN A 65 4.50 -29.63 10.42
CA ASN A 65 3.81 -30.93 10.38
C ASN A 65 4.63 -32.08 10.99
N PRO A 66 3.94 -33.09 11.55
CA PRO A 66 4.08 -34.47 11.08
C PRO A 66 2.72 -35.08 10.63
N PRO A 67 2.70 -36.28 9.99
CA PRO A 67 1.71 -36.69 8.97
C PRO A 67 0.38 -37.24 9.54
N PRO A 68 -0.62 -37.59 8.69
CA PRO A 68 -2.04 -37.53 9.05
C PRO A 68 -2.48 -38.77 9.82
N GLN A 69 -3.08 -38.57 11.00
CA GLN A 69 -3.84 -39.61 11.68
C GLN A 69 -5.29 -39.17 11.89
N GLU A 70 -6.12 -39.74 11.02
CA GLU A 70 -7.41 -40.35 11.33
C GLU A 70 -8.48 -39.49 12.04
N SER A 71 -9.47 -39.17 11.21
CA SER A 71 -10.82 -38.75 11.55
C SER A 71 -11.38 -39.43 12.80
N SER A 72 -11.62 -38.64 13.85
CA SER A 72 -12.59 -38.99 14.89
C SER A 72 -13.71 -37.95 14.92
N HIS A 73 -14.78 -38.28 14.21
CA HIS A 73 -16.05 -37.59 14.24
C HIS A 73 -16.67 -37.65 15.64
N LYS A 74 -16.88 -36.50 16.30
CA LYS A 74 -18.14 -36.20 17.02
C LYS A 74 -18.12 -34.84 17.72
N GLY A 75 -19.14 -34.03 17.40
CA GLY A 75 -19.91 -33.35 18.43
C GLY A 75 -19.76 -31.83 18.48
N GLY A 76 -20.86 -31.12 18.20
CA GLY A 76 -21.02 -29.75 18.69
C GLY A 76 -21.80 -28.82 17.78
N ASP A 77 -23.08 -29.12 17.58
CA ASP A 77 -24.10 -28.29 16.96
C ASP A 77 -24.24 -26.93 17.69
N ILE A 78 -23.76 -25.81 17.12
CA ILE A 78 -24.25 -24.46 17.49
C ILE A 78 -24.35 -23.56 16.25
N LYS A 79 -25.51 -23.69 15.62
CA LYS A 79 -26.15 -22.77 14.68
C LYS A 79 -26.46 -21.42 15.34
N LYS A 80 -25.73 -20.34 15.05
CA LYS A 80 -26.16 -18.94 15.29
C LYS A 80 -25.60 -17.97 14.25
N ASN A 81 -26.24 -18.01 13.09
CA ASN A 81 -26.32 -16.92 12.13
C ASN A 81 -26.83 -15.65 12.82
N ASP A 82 -25.96 -14.66 13.01
CA ASP A 82 -26.36 -13.29 13.30
C ASP A 82 -25.74 -12.36 12.24
N ARG A 83 -26.64 -11.77 11.44
CA ARG A 83 -26.31 -10.91 10.31
C ARG A 83 -25.91 -9.56 10.88
N THR A 84 -24.64 -9.20 10.76
CA THR A 84 -24.16 -7.86 11.07
C THR A 84 -24.81 -6.87 10.08
N ARG A 85 -25.99 -6.38 10.45
CA ARG A 85 -26.72 -5.37 9.69
C ARG A 85 -26.00 -4.04 9.92
N GLU A 86 -25.50 -3.44 8.85
CA GLU A 86 -24.89 -2.12 8.87
C GLU A 86 -25.78 -1.10 9.62
N PRO A 87 -25.20 -0.20 10.41
CA PRO A 87 -25.96 0.84 11.09
C PRO A 87 -26.50 1.79 10.01
N ARG A 88 -27.80 1.68 9.73
CA ARG A 88 -28.50 2.60 8.84
C ARG A 88 -28.42 3.99 9.48
N GLY A 89 -27.71 4.91 8.81
CA GLY A 89 -27.50 6.28 9.27
C GLY A 89 -28.82 7.02 9.54
N PRO A 90 -28.76 8.17 10.25
CA PRO A 90 -29.95 8.91 10.65
C PRO A 90 -30.79 9.31 9.41
N PRO A 91 -32.13 9.28 9.52
CA PRO A 91 -33.00 9.60 8.41
C PRO A 91 -32.82 11.06 7.96
N SER A 92 -32.68 11.26 6.66
CA SER A 92 -32.56 12.58 6.02
C SER A 92 -33.82 13.43 6.26
N GLN A 93 -33.64 14.66 6.74
CA GLN A 93 -34.73 15.60 7.07
C GLN A 93 -35.03 16.62 5.97
N PHE A 94 -34.50 16.43 4.76
CA PHE A 94 -34.81 17.35 3.65
C PHE A 94 -36.15 16.97 3.01
N THR A 95 -37.16 17.82 3.22
CA THR A 95 -38.38 17.88 2.40
C THR A 95 -38.24 19.06 1.43
N ASN A 96 -38.60 18.83 0.16
CA ASN A 96 -38.63 19.86 -0.90
C ASN A 96 -39.64 20.97 -0.61
#